data_AF-A0A0B0MZF9-F1
#
_entry.id   AF-A0A0B0MZF9-F1
#
_cell.length_a   1.000
_cell.length_b   1.000
_cell.length_c   1.000
_cell.angle_alpha   90.00
_cell.angle_beta   90.00
_cell.angle_gamma   90.00
#
_symmetry.space_group_name_H-M   'P 1'
#
loop_
_entity.id
_entity.type
_entity.pdbx_description
1 polymer ?
#
loop_
_entity_poly.entity_id
_entity_poly.type
_entity_poly.pdbx_seq_one_letter_code
_entity_poly.pdbx_strand_id
1 'polypeptide(L)'
;MFQTWSYTGSHVEADAMSQTWFYTSSRLTIVAMSQTWSYTGSYYITNATFQTRSYTGSHIVADAMSQTWSYTSVHITKMSWHGYLIYS
;
A
#
# COMPACT_ATOMS: atom_id res chain seq x y z
N MET A 1 3.12 11.91 13.37
CA MET A 1 3.09 10.48 13.02
C MET A 1 1.76 9.94 13.49
N PHE A 2 0.98 9.33 12.61
CA PHE A 2 -0.36 8.83 12.93
C PHE A 2 -0.42 7.31 12.83
N GLN A 3 -1.19 6.69 13.71
CA GLN A 3 -1.41 5.25 13.73
C GLN A 3 -2.90 4.97 13.65
N THR A 4 -3.30 4.07 12.77
CA THR A 4 -4.71 3.68 12.62
C THR A 4 -4.86 2.18 12.52
N TRP A 5 -5.92 1.67 13.15
CA TRP A 5 -6.32 0.27 13.09
C TRP A 5 -7.76 0.20 12.63
N SER A 6 -8.06 -0.73 11.72
CA SER A 6 -9.45 -0.99 11.32
C SER A 6 -9.70 -2.48 11.07
N TYR A 7 -10.81 -2.97 11.61
CA TYR A 7 -11.25 -4.34 11.39
C TYR A 7 -11.81 -4.52 9.97
N THR A 8 -12.57 -3.54 9.50
CA THR A 8 -13.10 -3.46 8.14
C THR A 8 -12.60 -2.19 7.47
N GLY A 9 -11.70 -2.34 6.51
CA GLY A 9 -11.16 -1.23 5.74
C GLY A 9 -12.19 -0.66 4.78
N SER A 10 -12.18 0.65 4.57
CA SER A 10 -13.09 1.30 3.62
C SER A 10 -12.37 2.33 2.76
N HIS A 11 -11.57 3.22 3.33
CA HIS A 11 -10.59 4.05 2.61
C HIS A 11 -9.77 4.82 3.64
N VAL A 12 -8.43 4.85 3.52
CA VAL A 12 -7.58 5.70 4.37
C VAL A 12 -6.73 6.59 3.48
N GLU A 13 -6.72 7.88 3.81
CA GLU A 13 -5.90 8.89 3.16
C GLU A 13 -4.91 9.44 4.17
N ALA A 14 -3.63 9.46 3.81
CA ALA A 14 -2.56 9.93 4.68
C ALA A 14 -1.62 10.87 3.91
N ASP A 15 -1.58 12.13 4.35
CA ASP A 15 -0.71 13.20 3.83
C ASP A 15 0.47 13.53 4.78
N ALA A 16 0.66 12.70 5.80
CA ALA A 16 1.78 12.79 6.74
C ALA A 16 2.27 11.37 7.08
N MET A 17 3.41 11.26 7.76
CA MET A 17 3.95 9.94 8.13
C MET A 17 2.93 9.10 8.91
N SER A 18 2.58 7.93 8.38
CA SER A 18 1.52 7.07 8.92
C SER A 18 1.93 5.60 9.06
N GLN A 19 1.38 4.93 10.06
CA GLN A 19 1.36 3.47 10.15
C GLN A 19 -0.08 2.97 10.22
N THR A 20 -0.39 1.93 9.46
CA THR A 20 -1.78 1.46 9.35
C THR A 20 -1.89 -0.05 9.43
N TRP A 21 -2.91 -0.54 10.14
CA TRP A 21 -3.25 -1.95 10.23
C TRP A 21 -4.69 -2.21 9.80
N PHE A 22 -4.86 -3.22 8.94
CA PHE A 22 -6.17 -3.67 8.48
C PHE A 22 -6.35 -5.17 8.57
N TYR A 23 -7.52 -5.58 9.07
CA TYR A 23 -7.89 -6.99 9.04
C TYR A 23 -8.56 -7.38 7.71
N THR A 24 -9.51 -6.58 7.22
CA THR A 24 -10.18 -6.79 5.93
C THR A 24 -10.00 -5.64 4.95
N SER A 25 -10.07 -5.99 3.65
CA SER A 25 -9.60 -5.24 2.48
C SER A 25 -9.68 -3.72 2.60
N SER A 26 -8.59 -3.04 2.23
CA SER A 26 -8.47 -1.59 2.36
C SER A 26 -7.93 -0.96 1.09
N ARG A 27 -8.48 0.20 0.74
CA ARG A 27 -7.88 1.15 -0.21
C ARG A 27 -7.12 2.20 0.56
N LEU A 28 -5.84 2.38 0.27
CA LEU A 28 -5.00 3.37 0.92
C LEU A 28 -4.40 4.30 -0.12
N THR A 29 -4.58 5.60 0.09
CA THR A 29 -3.99 6.66 -0.71
C THR A 29 -2.99 7.41 0.16
N ILE A 30 -1.72 7.43 -0.25
CA ILE A 30 -0.64 7.95 0.59
C ILE A 30 0.27 8.86 -0.20
N VAL A 31 0.39 10.10 0.26
CA VAL A 31 1.21 11.16 -0.38
C VAL A 31 2.52 11.40 0.39
N ALA A 32 2.68 10.78 1.57
CA ALA A 32 3.89 10.83 2.41
C ALA A 32 4.45 9.43 2.73
N MET A 33 5.50 9.34 3.57
CA MET A 33 6.06 8.04 3.95
C MET A 33 5.08 7.21 4.78
N SER A 34 4.88 5.93 4.44
CA SER A 34 3.97 5.07 5.21
C SER A 34 4.37 3.61 5.27
N GLN A 35 3.95 2.95 6.36
CA GLN A 35 4.06 1.52 6.56
C GLN A 35 2.67 0.93 6.80
N THR A 36 2.29 -0.09 6.03
CA THR A 36 0.98 -0.74 6.17
C THR A 36 1.07 -2.24 6.35
N TRP A 37 0.19 -2.75 7.20
CA TRP A 37 -0.05 -4.16 7.39
C TRP A 37 -1.49 -4.51 7.04
N SER A 38 -1.69 -5.55 6.23
CA SER A 38 -3.03 -6.08 5.95
C SER A 38 -3.11 -7.60 6.07
N TYR A 39 -4.21 -8.09 6.62
CA TYR A 39 -4.45 -9.53 6.71
C TYR A 39 -5.07 -10.05 5.41
N THR A 40 -6.26 -9.58 5.03
CA THR A 40 -6.81 -9.88 3.68
C THR A 40 -6.51 -8.77 2.68
N GLY A 41 -6.54 -9.11 1.39
CA GLY A 41 -5.81 -8.35 0.40
C GLY A 41 -6.24 -6.90 0.23
N SER A 42 -5.27 -6.06 -0.13
CA SER A 42 -5.42 -4.60 -0.11
C SER A 42 -4.97 -3.96 -1.41
N TYR A 43 -5.50 -2.77 -1.68
CA TYR A 43 -5.14 -1.95 -2.83
C TYR A 43 -4.50 -0.65 -2.34
N TYR A 44 -3.29 -0.37 -2.78
CA TYR A 44 -2.53 0.78 -2.34
C TYR A 44 -2.18 1.68 -3.52
N ILE A 45 -2.42 2.99 -3.38
CA ILE A 45 -1.93 4.02 -4.28
C ILE A 45 -0.99 4.90 -3.47
N THR A 46 0.25 5.06 -3.93
CA THR A 46 1.22 5.91 -3.22
C THR A 46 2.08 6.74 -4.17
N ASN A 47 2.24 8.01 -3.81
CA ASN A 47 3.11 8.96 -4.49
C ASN A 47 4.42 9.23 -3.72
N ALA A 48 4.71 8.41 -2.69
CA ALA A 48 5.84 8.58 -1.79
C ALA A 48 6.41 7.23 -1.35
N THR A 49 7.44 7.24 -0.50
CA THR A 49 8.09 6.01 -0.04
C THR A 49 7.15 5.16 0.80
N PHE A 50 6.90 3.92 0.37
CA PHE A 50 5.89 3.06 0.98
C PHE A 50 6.39 1.65 1.28
N GLN A 51 5.98 1.10 2.42
CA GLN A 51 6.25 -0.29 2.77
C GLN A 51 4.95 -1.00 3.14
N THR A 52 4.73 -2.18 2.56
CA THR A 52 3.56 -3.02 2.86
C THR A 52 3.95 -4.43 3.21
N ARG A 53 3.23 -4.99 4.19
CA ARG A 53 3.20 -6.43 4.43
C ARG A 53 1.77 -6.93 4.45
N SER A 54 1.50 -7.96 3.66
CA SER A 54 0.15 -8.51 3.52
C SER A 54 0.11 -10.02 3.63
N TYR A 55 -0.93 -10.58 4.25
CA TYR A 55 -1.08 -12.03 4.35
C TYR A 55 -1.68 -12.60 3.06
N THR A 56 -2.91 -12.23 2.70
CA THR A 56 -3.61 -12.77 1.49
C THR A 56 -3.36 -11.98 0.20
N GLY A 57 -2.21 -11.33 0.11
CA GLY A 57 -1.73 -10.66 -1.09
C GLY A 57 -2.25 -9.25 -1.34
N SER A 58 -1.59 -8.50 -2.22
CA SER A 58 -1.80 -7.06 -2.36
C SER A 58 -1.59 -6.55 -3.77
N HIS A 59 -2.32 -5.50 -4.13
CA HIS A 59 -2.14 -4.75 -5.35
C HIS A 59 -1.62 -3.35 -5.01
N ILE A 60 -0.46 -2.98 -5.54
CA ILE A 60 0.20 -1.72 -5.22
C ILE A 60 0.48 -0.95 -6.49
N VAL A 61 0.02 0.29 -6.52
CA VAL A 61 0.36 1.29 -7.53
C VAL A 61 1.23 2.34 -6.84
N ALA A 62 2.48 2.45 -7.28
CA ALA A 62 3.44 3.37 -6.67
C ALA A 62 4.18 4.18 -7.73
N ASP A 63 4.18 5.50 -7.57
CA ASP A 63 4.98 6.45 -8.37
C ASP A 63 6.41 6.63 -7.79
N ALA A 64 6.64 6.21 -6.55
CA ALA A 64 7.91 6.35 -5.84
C ALA A 64 8.52 4.98 -5.44
N MET A 65 9.41 4.98 -4.44
CA MET A 65 9.98 3.74 -3.91
C MET A 65 8.92 2.96 -3.10
N SER A 66 8.70 1.70 -3.46
CA SER A 66 7.80 0.78 -2.75
C SER A 66 8.52 -0.51 -2.40
N GLN A 67 8.33 -1.00 -1.18
CA GLN A 67 8.75 -2.33 -0.75
C GLN A 67 7.54 -3.12 -0.29
N THR A 68 7.45 -4.38 -0.70
CA THR A 68 6.28 -5.21 -0.40
C THR A 68 6.68 -6.62 0.00
N TRP A 69 6.02 -7.11 1.02
CA TRP A 69 6.06 -8.51 1.42
C TRP A 69 4.65 -9.08 1.36
N SER A 70 4.46 -10.26 0.75
CA SER A 70 3.22 -11.00 1.00
C SER A 70 3.42 -12.49 1.09
N TYR A 71 2.50 -13.12 1.81
CA TYR A 71 2.52 -14.57 2.01
C TYR A 71 1.91 -15.33 0.84
N THR A 72 0.84 -14.82 0.22
CA THR A 72 0.11 -15.55 -0.83
C THR A 72 0.34 -15.05 -2.27
N SER A 73 0.29 -13.73 -2.55
CA SER A 73 0.48 -13.20 -3.92
C SER A 73 0.69 -11.67 -3.90
N VAL A 74 1.48 -11.08 -4.80
CA VAL A 74 1.60 -9.61 -4.92
C VAL A 74 1.56 -9.20 -6.38
N HIS A 75 0.85 -8.11 -6.67
CA HIS A 75 0.96 -7.39 -7.93
C HIS A 75 1.42 -5.95 -7.68
N ILE A 76 2.56 -5.57 -8.26
CA ILE A 76 3.13 -4.22 -8.13
C ILE A 76 3.15 -3.56 -9.50
N THR A 77 2.42 -2.47 -9.64
CA THR A 77 2.46 -1.60 -10.82
C THR A 77 3.25 -0.35 -10.48
N LYS A 78 4.42 -0.20 -11.11
CA LYS A 78 5.26 0.98 -10.94
C LYS A 78 4.89 2.00 -12.02
N MET A 79 4.35 3.15 -11.61
CA MET A 79 4.04 4.24 -12.53
C MET A 79 5.29 5.12 -12.67
N SER A 80 5.79 5.23 -13.89
CA SER A 80 6.86 6.15 -14.25
C SER A 80 6.25 7.20 -15.16
N TRP A 81 6.39 8.49 -14.82
CA TRP A 81 5.97 9.62 -15.66
C TRP A 81 6.74 9.69 -17.00
N HIS A 82 7.69 8.77 -17.24
CA HIS A 82 8.14 8.39 -18.57
C HIS A 82 7.66 6.97 -18.87
N GLY A 83 6.68 6.88 -19.76
CA GLY A 83 5.89 5.68 -19.99
C GLY A 83 6.71 4.48 -20.39
N TYR A 84 6.87 3.54 -19.45
CA TYR A 84 6.92 2.10 -19.71
C TYR A 84 6.44 1.41 -18.44
N LEU A 85 5.40 0.59 -18.57
CA LEU A 85 4.97 -0.34 -17.53
C LEU A 85 6.02 -1.46 -17.47
N ILE A 86 6.87 -1.43 -16.46
CA ILE A 86 7.74 -2.55 -16.14
C ILE A 86 6.88 -3.55 -15.37
N TYR A 87 6.37 -4.56 -16.08
CA TYR A 87 5.78 -5.74 -15.44
C TYR A 87 6.91 -6.56 -14.82
N SER A 88 6.72 -6.98 -13.57
CA SER A 88 7.58 -7.93 -12.86
C SER A 88 6.79 -9.15 -12.46
#